data_AF-A0A3D5NWL8-F1
#
_entry.id   AF-A0A3D5NWL8-F1
#
_cell.length_a   1.000
_cell.length_b   1.000
_cell.length_c   1.000
_cell.angle_alpha   90.00
_cell.angle_beta   90.00
_cell.angle_gamma   90.00
#
_symmetry.space_group_name_H-M   'P 1'
#
loop_
_entity.id
_entity.type
_entity.pdbx_description
1 polymer ?
#
loop_
_entity_poly.entity_id
_entity_poly.type
_entity_poly.pdbx_seq_one_letter_code
_entity_poly.pdbx_strand_id
1 'polypeptide(L)'
;TQLEVTRKIALIRNDVLFYNKIDSLLKWARSGYEQHFRDPKTQRLFDHLNTDGSPDLQIRPNALLVPPILQDQSYDWLTFLATARELVTANGILSLA
;
A
#
# COMPACT_ATOMS: atom_id res chain seq x y z
N THR A 1 3.01 0.29 9.50
CA THR A 1 1.63 0.71 9.74
C THR A 1 1.31 0.42 11.19
N GLN A 2 0.40 1.22 11.76
CA GLN A 2 0.01 1.08 13.16
C GLN A 2 -0.60 -0.31 13.45
N LEU A 3 -1.35 -0.91 12.52
CA LEU A 3 -1.94 -2.25 12.70
C LEU A 3 -0.90 -3.37 12.89
N GLU A 4 0.19 -3.37 12.14
CA GLU A 4 1.27 -4.36 12.34
C GLU A 4 1.99 -4.20 13.68
N VAL A 5 2.22 -2.95 14.08
CA VAL A 5 2.78 -2.64 15.40
C VAL A 5 1.82 -3.14 16.49
N THR A 6 0.53 -2.88 16.34
CA THR A 6 -0.51 -3.38 17.26
C THR A 6 -0.55 -4.90 17.32
N ARG A 7 -0.47 -5.60 16.18
CA ARG A 7 -0.41 -7.07 16.14
C ARG A 7 0.82 -7.60 16.90
N LYS A 8 2.00 -7.00 16.67
CA LYS A 8 3.23 -7.37 17.37
C LYS A 8 3.15 -7.11 18.88
N ILE A 9 2.56 -5.98 19.29
CA ILE A 9 2.32 -5.68 20.71
C ILE A 9 1.38 -6.72 21.33
N ALA A 10 0.28 -7.09 20.64
CA ALA A 10 -0.64 -8.11 21.12
C ALA A 10 0.06 -9.46 21.33
N LEU A 11 0.92 -9.84 20.38
CA LEU A 11 1.75 -11.05 20.49
C LEU A 11 2.69 -11.00 21.70
N ILE A 12 3.42 -9.89 21.88
CA ILE A 12 4.34 -9.70 23.02
C ILE A 12 3.60 -9.76 24.36
N ARG A 13 2.36 -9.27 24.41
CA ARG A 13 1.52 -9.30 25.61
C ARG A 13 0.77 -10.63 25.80
N ASN A 14 0.98 -11.60 24.92
CA ASN A 14 0.27 -12.88 24.90
C ASN A 14 -1.26 -12.75 24.81
N ASP A 15 -1.75 -11.64 24.24
CA ASP A 15 -3.17 -11.39 24.00
C ASP A 15 -3.59 -12.01 22.66
N VAL A 16 -3.85 -13.32 22.69
CA VAL A 16 -4.15 -14.13 21.49
C VAL A 16 -5.45 -13.68 20.81
N LEU A 17 -6.47 -13.28 21.57
CA LEU A 17 -7.75 -12.84 21.01
C LEU A 17 -7.58 -11.53 20.24
N PHE A 18 -6.87 -10.56 20.82
CA PHE A 18 -6.62 -9.31 20.14
C PHE A 18 -5.67 -9.49 18.96
N TYR A 19 -4.65 -10.33 19.08
CA TYR A 19 -3.77 -10.71 17.98
C TYR A 19 -4.57 -11.21 16.77
N ASN A 20 -5.45 -12.21 16.96
CA ASN A 20 -6.25 -12.80 15.88
C ASN A 20 -7.19 -11.79 15.22
N LYS A 21 -7.76 -10.87 16.01
CA LYS A 21 -8.61 -9.78 15.50
C LYS A 21 -7.82 -8.85 14.59
N ILE A 22 -6.63 -8.41 15.02
CA ILE A 22 -5.79 -7.52 14.22
C ILE A 22 -5.23 -8.24 12.98
N ASP A 23 -4.87 -9.52 13.10
CA ASP A 23 -4.42 -10.32 11.96
C ASP A 23 -5.49 -10.45 10.87
N SER A 24 -6.75 -10.67 11.27
CA SER A 24 -7.88 -10.70 10.35
C SER A 24 -8.10 -9.36 9.65
N LEU A 25 -7.98 -8.24 10.39
CA LEU A 25 -8.08 -6.89 9.82
C LEU A 25 -6.94 -6.61 8.83
N LEU A 26 -5.72 -7.05 9.12
CA LEU A 26 -4.58 -6.92 8.21
C LEU A 26 -4.81 -7.71 6.92
N LYS A 27 -5.30 -8.94 7.01
CA LYS A 27 -5.65 -9.76 5.83
C LYS A 27 -6.74 -9.12 4.98
N TRP A 28 -7.79 -8.59 5.62
CA TRP A 28 -8.86 -7.88 4.93
C TRP A 28 -8.34 -6.62 4.22
N ALA A 29 -7.53 -5.80 4.90
CA ALA A 29 -6.93 -4.60 4.32
C ALA A 29 -6.00 -4.93 3.14
N ARG A 30 -5.20 -5.99 3.25
CA ARG A 30 -4.36 -6.51 2.15
C ARG A 30 -5.19 -6.92 0.94
N SER A 31 -6.25 -7.69 1.17
CA SER A 31 -7.14 -8.12 0.08
C SER A 31 -7.80 -6.92 -0.60
N GLY A 32 -8.35 -5.97 0.16
CA GLY A 32 -8.99 -4.79 -0.42
C GLY A 32 -7.99 -3.90 -1.18
N TYR A 33 -6.77 -3.78 -0.67
CA TYR A 33 -5.71 -3.06 -1.34
C TYR A 33 -5.37 -3.66 -2.71
N GLU A 34 -5.06 -4.96 -2.76
CA GLU A 34 -4.71 -5.64 -4.01
C GLU A 34 -5.88 -5.70 -5.00
N GLN A 35 -7.12 -5.79 -4.53
CA GLN A 35 -8.31 -5.87 -5.38
C GLN A 35 -8.71 -4.52 -5.98
N HIS A 36 -8.57 -3.44 -5.24
CA HIS A 36 -9.13 -2.15 -5.63
C HIS A 36 -8.06 -1.16 -6.11
N PHE A 37 -6.85 -1.22 -5.57
CA PHE A 37 -5.80 -0.21 -5.83
C PHE A 37 -4.67 -0.71 -6.73
N ARG A 38 -4.65 -2.00 -7.11
CA ARG A 38 -3.66 -2.52 -8.06
C ARG A 38 -4.29 -2.84 -9.41
N ASP A 39 -3.68 -2.32 -10.47
CA ASP A 39 -4.01 -2.72 -11.84
C ASP A 39 -3.56 -4.18 -12.07
N PRO A 40 -4.47 -5.11 -12.39
CA PRO A 40 -4.08 -6.50 -12.65
C PRO A 40 -3.18 -6.67 -13.87
N LYS A 41 -3.23 -5.76 -14.85
CA LYS A 41 -2.44 -5.84 -16.10
C LYS A 41 -1.05 -5.25 -15.95
N THR A 42 -0.97 -4.02 -15.44
CA THR A 42 0.30 -3.28 -15.34
C THR A 42 0.98 -3.46 -13.99
N GLN A 43 0.30 -4.08 -13.02
CA GLN A 43 0.73 -4.19 -11.62
C GLN A 43 0.98 -2.85 -10.93
N ARG A 44 0.57 -1.74 -11.56
CA ARG A 44 0.71 -0.38 -11.04
C ARG A 44 -0.28 -0.13 -9.92
N LEU A 45 0.13 0.69 -8.96
CA LEU A 45 -0.69 1.14 -7.85
C LEU A 45 -1.34 2.49 -8.13
N PHE A 46 -2.63 2.56 -7.82
CA PHE A 46 -3.42 3.77 -7.76
C PHE A 46 -3.44 4.27 -6.32
N ASP A 47 -3.35 5.57 -6.11
CA ASP A 47 -3.44 6.15 -4.77
C ASP A 47 -4.86 6.57 -4.40
N HIS A 48 -5.76 6.67 -5.38
CA HIS A 48 -7.13 7.11 -5.21
C HIS A 48 -8.10 6.35 -6.13
N LEU A 49 -9.35 6.22 -5.65
CA LEU A 49 -10.49 5.75 -6.43
C LEU A 49 -11.47 6.91 -6.55
N ASN A 50 -11.97 7.14 -7.75
CA ASN A 50 -13.02 8.11 -8.01
C ASN A 50 -14.32 7.72 -7.28
N THR A 51 -15.29 8.64 -7.20
CA THR A 51 -16.58 8.42 -6.54
C THR A 51 -17.36 7.22 -7.10
N ASP A 52 -17.15 6.89 -8.38
CA ASP A 52 -17.76 5.75 -9.06
C ASP A 52 -16.99 4.43 -8.85
N GLY A 53 -15.90 4.46 -8.09
CA GLY A 53 -15.03 3.31 -7.82
C GLY A 53 -14.00 3.01 -8.90
N SER A 54 -13.95 3.81 -9.98
CA SER A 54 -12.91 3.68 -11.00
C SER A 54 -11.55 4.18 -10.47
N PRO A 55 -10.42 3.63 -10.95
CA PRO A 55 -9.11 4.08 -10.50
C PRO A 55 -8.78 5.49 -11.01
N ASP A 56 -8.21 6.31 -10.13
CA ASP A 56 -7.56 7.56 -10.52
C ASP A 56 -6.20 7.25 -11.18
N LEU A 57 -6.02 7.71 -12.41
CA LEU A 57 -4.83 7.41 -13.21
C LEU A 57 -3.68 8.41 -12.98
N GLN A 58 -3.92 9.47 -12.20
CA GLN A 58 -2.88 10.44 -11.86
C GLN A 58 -1.68 9.73 -11.20
N ILE A 59 -0.47 10.13 -11.61
CA ILE A 59 0.74 9.60 -11.01
C ILE A 59 1.11 10.50 -9.84
N ARG A 60 1.04 9.97 -8.62
CA ARG A 60 1.38 10.68 -7.39
C ARG A 60 2.39 9.88 -6.57
N PRO A 61 3.26 10.56 -5.79
CA PRO A 61 4.30 9.88 -5.03
C PRO A 61 3.74 9.02 -3.88
N ASN A 62 2.46 9.18 -3.53
CA ASN A 62 1.78 8.34 -2.55
C ASN A 62 1.86 6.84 -2.89
N ALA A 63 1.89 6.48 -4.18
CA ALA A 63 2.08 5.10 -4.62
C ALA A 63 3.45 4.52 -4.20
N LEU A 64 4.47 5.36 -4.00
CA LEU A 64 5.78 4.98 -3.48
C LEU A 64 5.80 4.81 -1.95
N LEU A 65 4.84 5.43 -1.26
CA LEU A 65 4.74 5.40 0.20
C LEU A 65 3.91 4.24 0.71
N VAL A 66 3.39 3.39 -0.18
CA VAL A 66 2.64 2.20 0.21
C VAL A 66 3.56 1.38 1.12
N PRO A 67 3.16 1.19 2.38
CA PRO A 67 4.02 0.52 3.32
C PRO A 67 4.20 -0.94 2.87
N PRO A 68 5.41 -1.52 3.03
CA PRO A 68 5.72 -2.93 2.74
C PRO A 68 4.89 -3.95 3.54
N ILE A 69 3.88 -3.50 4.27
CA ILE A 69 3.02 -4.28 5.15
C ILE A 69 1.84 -4.88 4.40
N LEU A 70 1.49 -4.32 3.24
CA LEU A 70 0.48 -4.91 2.38
C LEU A 70 1.06 -5.96 1.43
N GLN A 71 2.38 -6.05 1.36
CA GLN A 71 3.11 -6.94 0.47
C GLN A 71 3.93 -7.94 1.31
N ASP A 72 4.08 -9.16 0.81
CA ASP A 72 4.99 -10.15 1.43
C ASP A 72 6.47 -9.80 1.16
N GLN A 73 6.72 -8.93 0.18
CA GLN A 73 8.03 -8.39 -0.14
C GLN A 73 8.21 -7.01 0.50
N SER A 74 9.45 -6.69 0.88
CA SER A 74 9.81 -5.41 1.48
C SER A 74 9.78 -4.22 0.50
N TYR A 75 9.62 -4.47 -0.80
CA TYR A 75 9.73 -3.46 -1.86
C TYR A 75 8.85 -3.79 -3.08
N ASP A 76 8.16 -2.78 -3.61
CA ASP A 76 7.42 -2.86 -4.89
C ASP A 76 8.23 -2.20 -6.01
N TRP A 77 9.19 -2.93 -6.58
CA TRP A 77 10.07 -2.38 -7.61
C TRP A 77 9.35 -2.01 -8.89
N LEU A 78 8.24 -2.70 -9.23
CA LEU A 78 7.47 -2.40 -10.43
C LEU A 78 6.78 -1.05 -10.31
N THR A 79 6.07 -0.82 -9.20
CA THR A 79 5.44 0.47 -8.91
C THR A 79 6.49 1.57 -8.80
N PHE A 80 7.62 1.28 -8.14
CA PHE A 80 8.72 2.23 -8.03
C PHE A 80 9.24 2.64 -9.40
N LEU A 81 9.59 1.69 -10.28
CA LEU A 81 10.15 1.99 -11.60
C LEU A 81 9.17 2.74 -12.51
N ALA A 82 7.87 2.40 -12.45
CA ALA A 82 6.84 3.09 -13.19
C ALA A 82 6.66 4.54 -12.71
N THR A 83 6.54 4.72 -11.40
CA THR A 83 6.23 6.00 -10.76
C THR A 83 7.44 6.94 -10.72
N ALA A 84 8.64 6.40 -10.44
CA ALA A 84 9.86 7.18 -10.27
C ALA A 84 10.32 7.86 -11.56
N ARG A 85 10.09 7.22 -12.73
CA ARG A 85 10.42 7.81 -14.03
C ARG A 85 9.69 9.12 -14.30
N GLU A 86 8.50 9.27 -13.76
CA GLU A 86 7.64 10.43 -14.00
C GLU A 86 7.75 11.47 -12.87
N LEU A 87 8.06 11.04 -11.64
CA LEU A 87 8.08 11.94 -10.48
C LEU A 87 9.46 12.32 -9.95
N VAL A 88 10.52 11.55 -10.22
CA VAL A 88 11.84 11.83 -9.67
C VAL A 88 12.61 12.77 -10.61
N THR A 89 13.01 13.90 -10.06
CA THR A 89 13.80 14.93 -10.75
C THR A 89 15.10 15.20 -10.00
N ALA A 90 16.00 15.99 -10.59
CA ALA A 90 17.21 16.46 -9.91
C ALA A 90 16.91 17.28 -8.63
N ASN A 91 15.71 17.84 -8.52
CA ASN A 91 15.30 18.71 -7.41
C ASN A 91 14.42 17.99 -6.37
N GLY A 92 14.21 16.68 -6.51
CA GLY A 92 13.39 15.87 -5.61
C GLY A 92 12.22 15.18 -6.31
N ILE A 93 11.20 14.83 -5.51
CA ILE A 93 10.03 14.07 -5.97
C ILE A 93 8.85 15.03 -6.17
N LEU A 94 8.30 15.06 -7.38
CA LEU A 94 7.09 15.83 -7.70
C LEU A 94 5.88 15.27 -6.95
N SER A 95 4.98 16.15 -6.53
CA SER A 95 3.70 15.76 -5.90
C SER A 95 2.69 15.20 -6.91
N LEU A 96 2.88 15.48 -8.20
CA LEU A 96 2.03 15.08 -9.32
C LEU A 96 2.86 15.21 -10.63
N ALA A 97 2.70 14.26 -11.55
CA ALA A 97 3.19 14.34 -12.93
C ALA A 97 2.05 14.69 -13.90
#